data_AF-A0A970KKB1-F1
#
_entry.id   AF-A0A970KKB1-F1
#
_cell.length_a   1.000
_cell.length_b   1.000
_cell.length_c   1.000
_cell.angle_alpha   90.00
_cell.angle_beta   90.00
_cell.angle_gamma   90.00
#
_symmetry.space_group_name_H-M   'P 1'
#
loop_
_entity.id
_entity.type
_entity.pdbx_description
1 polymer ?
#
loop_
_entity_poly.entity_id
_entity_poly.type
_entity_poly.pdbx_seq_one_letter_code
_entity_poly.pdbx_strand_id
1 'polypeptide(L)'
;MMLLCLVPAGAAAAPHDDAFLRLWSLHRQATADTHAAVITACREAARHTGADGGPLLGRYLPAARTIEAWHLLQAGRTAEAVAAYESVLAGRAPADPLRTASETMARRWLTRLDREKVVDALTAHYREAVAYPDDLKVFETWPKERRPPLRDRLGDAWIYQLQAFRRLRLDSPQRYILYSRAIGRKPSELGAALALRPPATEVSFVRRGTGAPAMAQVRIGGAGGRTATIQEGGRVGGLLFAAIDSGGRFALFSDDDFWLVALPPGEGRR
;
A
#
# COMPACT_ATOMS: atom_id res chain seq x y z
N MET A 1 -27.32 51.48 3.13
CA MET A 1 -27.46 50.01 3.02
C MET A 1 -26.09 49.46 2.65
N MET A 2 -25.32 49.01 3.65
CA MET A 2 -23.92 48.61 3.48
C MET A 2 -23.89 47.08 3.37
N LEU A 3 -23.56 46.58 2.18
CA LEU A 3 -23.50 45.14 1.88
C LEU A 3 -22.21 44.59 2.51
N LEU A 4 -22.32 43.92 3.66
CA LEU A 4 -21.20 43.15 4.22
C LEU A 4 -20.90 41.98 3.28
N CYS A 5 -19.79 42.07 2.56
CA CYS A 5 -19.20 40.93 1.88
C CYS A 5 -18.59 40.01 2.96
N LEU A 6 -19.36 39.01 3.41
CA LEU A 6 -18.79 37.86 4.11
C LEU A 6 -17.88 37.11 3.14
N VAL A 7 -16.57 37.34 3.25
CA VAL A 7 -15.57 36.42 2.70
C VAL A 7 -15.71 35.14 3.52
N PRO A 8 -16.01 33.97 2.92
CA PRO A 8 -15.99 32.73 3.67
C PRO A 8 -14.56 32.50 4.15
N ALA A 9 -14.36 32.54 5.47
CA ALA A 9 -13.12 32.07 6.07
C ALA A 9 -12.89 30.64 5.57
N GLY A 10 -11.78 30.41 4.87
CA GLY A 10 -11.39 29.05 4.48
C GLY A 10 -11.41 28.18 5.72
N ALA A 11 -12.15 27.08 5.69
CA ALA A 11 -12.24 26.16 6.81
C ALA A 11 -10.81 25.79 7.25
N ALA A 12 -10.47 26.09 8.50
CA ALA A 12 -9.19 25.70 9.06
C ALA A 12 -9.01 24.19 8.84
N ALA A 13 -7.87 23.80 8.27
CA ALA A 13 -7.60 22.40 7.97
C ALA A 13 -7.74 21.55 9.23
N ALA A 14 -8.36 20.38 9.09
CA ALA A 14 -8.49 19.47 10.23
C ALA A 14 -7.09 19.03 10.70
N PRO A 15 -6.82 18.94 12.02
CA PRO A 15 -5.51 18.58 12.55
C PRO A 15 -4.95 17.25 12.00
N HIS A 16 -5.84 16.30 11.66
CA HIS A 16 -5.46 15.03 11.06
C HIS A 16 -4.92 15.16 9.63
N ASP A 17 -5.39 16.14 8.86
CA ASP A 17 -4.94 16.36 7.49
C ASP A 17 -3.49 16.89 7.50
N ASP A 18 -3.20 17.83 8.41
CA ASP A 18 -1.86 18.38 8.62
C ASP A 18 -0.86 17.34 9.12
N ALA A 19 -1.27 16.52 10.08
CA ALA A 19 -0.45 15.44 10.60
C ALA A 19 -0.08 14.44 9.49
N PHE A 20 -1.05 14.07 8.65
CA PHE A 20 -0.80 13.17 7.53
C PHE A 20 0.09 13.80 6.45
N LEU A 21 -0.12 15.06 6.08
CA LEU A 21 0.75 15.75 5.10
C LEU A 21 2.20 15.86 5.55
N ARG A 22 2.45 16.10 6.85
CA ARG A 22 3.81 16.10 7.41
C ARG A 22 4.46 14.72 7.29
N LEU A 23 3.75 13.67 7.66
CA LEU A 23 4.21 12.29 7.53
C LEU A 23 4.48 11.90 6.07
N TRP A 24 3.58 12.29 5.16
CA TRP A 24 3.75 12.08 3.73
C TRP A 24 5.00 12.78 3.17
N SER A 25 5.23 14.02 3.59
CA SER A 25 6.41 14.80 3.17
C SER A 25 7.70 14.12 3.62
N LEU A 26 7.75 13.63 4.86
CA LEU A 26 8.88 12.84 5.37
C LEU A 26 9.06 11.54 4.59
N HIS A 27 7.98 10.79 4.34
CA HIS A 27 8.01 9.57 3.53
C HIS A 27 8.58 9.81 2.12
N ARG A 28 8.17 10.90 1.45
CA ARG A 28 8.62 11.25 0.10
C ARG A 28 10.08 11.68 0.01
N GLN A 29 10.61 12.26 1.09
CA GLN A 29 12.00 12.70 1.18
C GLN A 29 12.92 11.60 1.72
N ALA A 30 12.36 10.45 2.10
CA ALA A 30 13.12 9.38 2.70
C ALA A 30 14.18 8.82 1.75
N THR A 31 15.38 8.64 2.28
CA THR A 31 16.49 7.93 1.65
C THR A 31 16.72 6.61 2.39
N ALA A 32 17.68 5.80 1.92
CA ALA A 32 18.03 4.54 2.57
C ALA A 32 18.40 4.72 4.05
N ASP A 33 19.01 5.86 4.41
CA ASP A 33 19.50 6.12 5.78
C ASP A 33 18.42 6.70 6.71
N THR A 34 17.28 7.15 6.18
CA THR A 34 16.26 7.85 6.97
C THR A 34 15.00 7.03 7.24
N HIS A 35 15.00 5.73 6.90
CA HIS A 35 13.85 4.86 7.17
C HIS A 35 13.47 4.81 8.66
N ALA A 36 14.46 4.79 9.56
CA ALA A 36 14.23 4.83 11.00
C ALA A 36 13.46 6.08 11.46
N ALA A 37 13.78 7.24 10.88
CA ALA A 37 13.10 8.50 11.21
C ALA A 37 11.63 8.48 10.79
N VAL A 38 11.31 7.95 9.60
CA VAL A 38 9.92 7.83 9.14
C VAL A 38 9.14 6.85 10.01
N ILE A 39 9.73 5.72 10.39
CA ILE A 39 9.10 4.74 11.30
C ILE A 39 8.74 5.41 12.64
N THR A 40 9.68 6.15 13.24
CA THR A 40 9.43 6.88 14.49
C THR A 40 8.31 7.89 14.34
N ALA A 41 8.33 8.71 13.28
CA ALA A 41 7.29 9.69 13.02
C ALA A 41 5.90 9.05 12.86
N CYS A 42 5.81 7.90 12.17
CA CYS A 42 4.55 7.15 12.05
C CYS A 42 4.04 6.67 13.41
N ARG A 43 4.93 6.10 14.24
CA ARG A 43 4.59 5.59 15.58
C ARG A 43 4.19 6.68 16.55
N GLU A 44 4.86 7.82 16.51
CA GLU A 44 4.52 9.00 17.30
C GLU A 44 3.16 9.54 16.90
N ALA A 45 2.96 9.82 15.61
CA ALA A 45 1.68 10.32 15.09
C ALA A 45 0.51 9.38 15.40
N ALA A 46 0.74 8.07 15.40
CA ALA A 46 -0.27 7.07 15.75
C ALA A 46 -0.61 6.99 17.24
N ARG A 47 0.24 7.50 18.14
CA ARG A 47 0.02 7.53 19.59
C ARG A 47 -0.52 8.86 20.10
N HIS A 48 -0.32 9.94 19.35
CA HIS A 48 -0.75 11.27 19.77
C HIS A 48 -2.24 11.49 19.58
N THR A 49 -2.80 12.34 20.44
CA THR A 49 -4.15 12.89 20.32
C THR A 49 -4.08 14.32 19.79
N GLY A 50 -5.12 14.72 19.06
CA GLY A 50 -5.34 16.11 18.64
C GLY A 50 -5.79 16.99 19.81
N ALA A 51 -5.89 18.29 19.55
CA ALA A 51 -6.37 19.28 20.53
C ALA A 51 -7.81 19.04 20.98
N ASP A 52 -8.59 18.29 20.19
CA ASP A 52 -9.96 17.85 20.46
C ASP A 52 -10.02 16.54 21.28
N GLY A 53 -8.88 15.99 21.69
CA GLY A 53 -8.78 14.71 22.42
C GLY A 53 -8.96 13.46 21.54
N GLY A 54 -9.25 13.61 20.25
CA GLY A 54 -9.34 12.51 19.30
C GLY A 54 -7.98 12.01 18.81
N PRO A 55 -7.89 10.85 18.14
CA PRO A 55 -6.63 10.39 17.55
C PRO A 55 -6.07 11.38 16.52
N LEU A 56 -4.80 11.75 16.63
CA LEU A 56 -4.19 12.79 15.79
C LEU A 56 -4.32 12.48 14.29
N LEU A 57 -4.12 11.22 13.88
CA LEU A 57 -4.21 10.82 12.47
C LEU A 57 -5.66 10.57 11.99
N GLY A 58 -6.64 10.51 12.88
CA GLY A 58 -8.04 10.25 12.54
C GLY A 58 -8.21 9.11 11.52
N ARG A 59 -8.89 9.39 10.40
CA ARG A 59 -9.13 8.44 9.32
C ARG A 59 -7.87 7.99 8.57
N TYR A 60 -6.76 8.72 8.65
CA TYR A 60 -5.50 8.42 7.95
C TYR A 60 -4.59 7.46 8.69
N LEU A 61 -4.95 7.04 9.90
CA LEU A 61 -4.16 6.08 10.68
C LEU A 61 -3.83 4.78 9.89
N PRO A 62 -4.77 4.13 9.16
CA PRO A 62 -4.45 2.96 8.36
C PRO A 62 -3.38 3.20 7.29
N ALA A 63 -3.45 4.35 6.57
CA ALA A 63 -2.46 4.72 5.58
C ALA A 63 -1.08 4.94 6.21
N ALA A 64 -1.02 5.66 7.34
CA ALA A 64 0.23 5.86 8.09
C ALA A 64 0.86 4.52 8.55
N ARG A 65 0.05 3.54 8.97
CA ARG A 65 0.54 2.21 9.34
C ARG A 65 1.10 1.42 8.15
N THR A 66 0.49 1.54 6.97
CA THR A 66 1.07 0.91 5.76
C THR A 66 2.40 1.57 5.33
N ILE A 67 2.53 2.89 5.51
CA ILE A 67 3.80 3.61 5.27
C ILE A 67 4.88 3.14 6.26
N GLU A 68 4.53 3.05 7.56
CA GLU A 68 5.41 2.50 8.60
C GLU A 68 5.89 1.09 8.23
N ALA A 69 4.96 0.21 7.87
CA ALA A 69 5.23 -1.18 7.55
C ALA A 69 6.17 -1.32 6.34
N TRP A 70 6.00 -0.51 5.30
CA TRP A 70 6.91 -0.49 4.15
C TRP A 70 8.33 -0.06 4.55
N HIS A 71 8.47 1.00 5.36
CA HIS A 71 9.78 1.42 5.86
C HIS A 71 10.43 0.38 6.79
N LEU A 72 9.64 -0.35 7.57
CA LEU A 72 10.13 -1.48 8.37
C LEU A 72 10.69 -2.58 7.47
N LEU A 73 10.05 -2.88 6.33
CA LEU A 73 10.59 -3.82 5.34
C LEU A 73 11.90 -3.32 4.73
N GLN A 74 11.98 -2.05 4.33
CA GLN A 74 13.22 -1.48 3.80
C GLN A 74 14.37 -1.51 4.82
N ALA A 75 14.05 -1.41 6.12
CA ALA A 75 15.03 -1.52 7.21
C ALA A 75 15.32 -2.98 7.64
N GLY A 76 14.80 -3.99 6.94
CA GLY A 76 14.99 -5.41 7.29
C GLY A 76 14.24 -5.88 8.55
N ARG A 77 13.32 -5.07 9.09
CA ARG A 77 12.56 -5.34 10.32
C ARG A 77 11.25 -6.08 10.01
N THR A 78 11.37 -7.25 9.39
CA THR A 78 10.23 -8.01 8.82
C THR A 78 9.12 -8.33 9.83
N ALA A 79 9.46 -8.77 11.03
CA ALA A 79 8.46 -9.14 12.04
C ALA A 79 7.59 -7.94 12.47
N GLU A 80 8.22 -6.77 12.63
CA GLU A 80 7.51 -5.54 12.96
C GLU A 80 6.67 -5.02 11.78
N ALA A 81 7.16 -5.17 10.55
CA ALA A 81 6.39 -4.83 9.35
C ALA A 81 5.11 -5.69 9.25
N VAL A 82 5.21 -6.99 9.52
CA VAL A 82 4.04 -7.89 9.57
C VAL A 82 3.05 -7.39 10.62
N ALA A 83 3.51 -7.10 11.84
CA ALA A 83 2.64 -6.61 12.90
C ALA A 83 1.94 -5.29 12.50
N ALA A 84 2.65 -4.36 11.85
CA ALA A 84 2.08 -3.11 11.36
C ALA A 84 1.02 -3.34 10.28
N TYR A 85 1.26 -4.19 9.28
CA TYR A 85 0.25 -4.54 8.27
C TYR A 85 -0.96 -5.28 8.86
N GLU A 86 -0.76 -6.24 9.75
CA GLU A 86 -1.85 -6.96 10.42
C GLU A 86 -2.70 -6.02 11.29
N SER A 87 -2.09 -4.99 11.90
CA SER A 87 -2.82 -3.98 12.67
C SER A 87 -3.83 -3.19 11.82
N VAL A 88 -3.55 -3.00 10.53
CA VAL A 88 -4.48 -2.38 9.58
C VAL A 88 -5.71 -3.27 9.39
N LEU A 89 -5.48 -4.57 9.18
CA LEU A 89 -6.53 -5.57 8.97
C LEU A 89 -7.38 -5.83 10.23
N ALA A 90 -6.81 -5.66 11.41
CA ALA A 90 -7.51 -5.86 12.69
C ALA A 90 -8.39 -4.67 13.10
N GLY A 91 -8.26 -3.51 12.45
CA GLY A 91 -9.00 -2.31 12.83
C GLY A 91 -10.51 -2.47 12.63
N ARG A 92 -11.30 -1.93 13.57
CA ARG A 92 -12.78 -2.09 13.62
C ARG A 92 -13.57 -0.88 13.12
N ALA A 93 -12.88 0.16 12.62
CA ALA A 93 -13.57 1.34 12.11
C ALA A 93 -14.41 0.96 10.88
N PRO A 94 -15.54 1.66 10.62
CA PRO A 94 -16.37 1.40 9.45
C PRO A 94 -15.55 1.41 8.16
N ALA A 95 -15.91 0.55 7.22
CA ALA A 95 -15.28 0.52 5.90
C ALA A 95 -15.55 1.85 5.19
N ASP A 96 -14.47 2.60 4.92
CA ASP A 96 -14.44 3.71 4.00
C ASP A 96 -13.41 3.42 2.89
N PRO A 97 -13.43 4.16 1.77
CA PRO A 97 -12.51 3.91 0.66
C PRO A 97 -11.03 3.93 1.06
N LEU A 98 -10.64 4.77 2.03
CA LEU A 98 -9.28 4.86 2.55
C LEU A 98 -8.86 3.61 3.34
N ARG A 99 -9.72 3.11 4.21
CA ARG A 99 -9.53 1.86 4.93
C ARG A 99 -9.46 0.69 3.96
N THR A 100 -10.39 0.58 3.01
CA THR A 100 -10.37 -0.50 2.01
C THR A 100 -9.09 -0.48 1.18
N ALA A 101 -8.61 0.70 0.77
CA ALA A 101 -7.34 0.85 0.08
C ALA A 101 -6.14 0.41 0.94
N SER A 102 -6.14 0.78 2.22
CA SER A 102 -5.09 0.42 3.18
C SER A 102 -5.06 -1.09 3.46
N GLU A 103 -6.23 -1.72 3.61
CA GLU A 103 -6.37 -3.17 3.81
C GLU A 103 -5.93 -3.94 2.57
N THR A 104 -6.29 -3.46 1.37
CA THR A 104 -5.85 -4.04 0.10
C THR A 104 -4.32 -4.01 0.00
N MET A 105 -3.71 -2.86 0.30
CA MET A 105 -2.26 -2.70 0.31
C MET A 105 -1.59 -3.62 1.34
N ALA A 106 -2.12 -3.67 2.56
CA ALA A 106 -1.61 -4.55 3.61
C ALA A 106 -1.66 -6.03 3.20
N ARG A 107 -2.79 -6.50 2.62
CA ARG A 107 -2.92 -7.88 2.12
C ARG A 107 -1.92 -8.18 1.01
N ARG A 108 -1.66 -7.25 0.10
CA ARG A 108 -0.70 -7.44 -1.01
C ARG A 108 0.73 -7.55 -0.49
N TRP A 109 1.14 -6.69 0.44
CA TRP A 109 2.47 -6.80 1.07
C TRP A 109 2.63 -8.05 1.94
N LEU A 110 1.62 -8.40 2.75
CA LEU A 110 1.62 -9.65 3.52
C LEU A 110 1.66 -10.89 2.60
N THR A 111 0.98 -10.86 1.46
CA THR A 111 1.05 -11.93 0.46
C THR A 111 2.48 -12.12 -0.04
N ARG A 112 3.25 -11.06 -0.31
CA ARG A 112 4.66 -11.19 -0.72
C ARG A 112 5.51 -11.84 0.37
N LEU A 113 5.29 -11.47 1.63
CA LEU A 113 5.98 -12.06 2.78
C LEU A 113 5.62 -13.54 2.96
N ASP A 114 4.36 -13.90 2.75
CA ASP A 114 3.88 -15.28 2.81
C ASP A 114 4.40 -16.11 1.65
N ARG A 115 4.57 -15.52 0.46
CA ARG A 115 5.23 -16.18 -0.66
C ARG A 115 6.65 -16.60 -0.30
N GLU A 116 7.43 -15.74 0.37
CA GLU A 116 8.80 -16.11 0.76
C GLU A 116 8.81 -17.31 1.72
N LYS A 117 7.82 -17.44 2.61
CA LYS A 117 7.66 -18.65 3.44
C LYS A 117 7.39 -19.91 2.61
N VAL A 118 6.63 -19.79 1.53
CA VAL A 118 6.40 -20.91 0.59
C VAL A 118 7.71 -21.25 -0.15
N VAL A 119 8.50 -20.25 -0.55
CA VAL A 119 9.82 -20.45 -1.16
C VAL A 119 10.77 -21.17 -0.21
N ASP A 120 10.78 -20.80 1.08
CA ASP A 120 11.58 -21.46 2.10
C ASP A 120 11.15 -22.92 2.29
N ALA A 121 9.85 -23.21 2.31
CA ALA A 121 9.33 -24.57 2.40
C ALA A 121 9.69 -25.42 1.17
N LEU A 122 9.57 -24.85 -0.04
CA LEU A 122 10.02 -25.49 -1.29
C LEU A 122 11.52 -25.79 -1.26
N THR A 123 12.32 -24.88 -0.74
CA THR A 123 13.77 -25.06 -0.59
C THR A 123 14.10 -26.16 0.42
N ALA A 124 13.39 -26.20 1.55
CA ALA A 124 13.56 -27.24 2.55
C ALA A 124 13.17 -28.62 2.00
N HIS A 125 12.04 -28.73 1.29
CA HIS A 125 11.64 -29.97 0.63
C HIS A 125 12.69 -30.44 -0.40
N TYR A 126 13.18 -29.52 -1.22
CA TYR A 126 14.19 -29.83 -2.24
C TYR A 126 15.48 -30.38 -1.62
N ARG A 127 15.91 -29.89 -0.45
CA ARG A 127 17.12 -30.42 0.23
C ARG A 127 16.99 -31.89 0.61
N GLU A 128 15.77 -32.37 0.85
CA GLU A 128 15.50 -33.75 1.25
C GLU A 128 15.20 -34.65 0.04
N ALA A 129 14.38 -34.17 -0.91
CA ALA A 129 13.90 -34.96 -2.05
C ALA A 129 14.72 -34.77 -3.33
N VAL A 130 15.58 -33.75 -3.41
CA VAL A 130 16.37 -33.36 -4.60
C VAL A 130 15.48 -33.13 -5.84
N ALA A 131 14.24 -32.72 -5.59
CA ALA A 131 13.26 -32.34 -6.59
C ALA A 131 12.24 -31.40 -5.93
N TYR A 132 11.59 -30.56 -6.73
CA TYR A 132 10.43 -29.81 -6.25
C TYR A 132 9.17 -30.68 -6.33
N PRO A 133 8.21 -30.51 -5.39
CA PRO A 133 7.00 -31.32 -5.39
C PRO A 133 6.09 -30.98 -6.58
N ASP A 134 5.29 -31.93 -7.03
CA ASP A 134 4.32 -31.68 -8.12
C ASP A 134 3.21 -30.71 -7.71
N ASP A 135 2.84 -30.72 -6.42
CA ASP A 135 1.78 -29.88 -5.84
C ASP A 135 2.18 -29.39 -4.43
N LEU A 136 1.80 -28.15 -4.10
CA LEU A 136 2.02 -27.54 -2.78
C LEU A 136 1.26 -28.25 -1.65
N LYS A 137 0.26 -29.08 -1.96
CA LYS A 137 -0.47 -29.90 -0.98
C LYS A 137 0.42 -30.84 -0.17
N VAL A 138 1.63 -31.16 -0.65
CA VAL A 138 2.61 -31.92 0.14
C VAL A 138 2.87 -31.28 1.50
N PHE A 139 2.74 -29.95 1.61
CA PHE A 139 2.94 -29.22 2.84
C PHE A 139 1.77 -29.30 3.83
N GLU A 140 0.60 -29.82 3.42
CA GLU A 140 -0.54 -30.04 4.33
C GLU A 140 -0.23 -31.08 5.41
N THR A 141 0.70 -31.99 5.13
CA THR A 141 1.13 -33.03 6.08
C THR A 141 2.26 -32.54 7.00
N TRP A 142 2.85 -31.37 6.74
CA TRP A 142 3.92 -30.82 7.57
C TRP A 142 3.41 -30.36 8.94
N PRO A 143 4.28 -30.36 9.97
CA PRO A 143 3.99 -29.75 11.27
C PRO A 143 3.54 -28.30 11.11
N LYS A 144 2.59 -27.85 11.95
CA LYS A 144 1.93 -26.54 11.83
C LYS A 144 2.94 -25.39 11.87
N GLU A 145 4.01 -25.54 12.63
CA GLU A 145 5.07 -24.54 12.83
C GLU A 145 5.93 -24.36 11.57
N ARG A 146 6.02 -25.39 10.72
CA ARG A 146 6.79 -25.37 9.46
C ARG A 146 5.89 -25.21 8.23
N ARG A 147 4.58 -25.32 8.39
CA ARG A 147 3.62 -25.30 7.28
C ARG A 147 3.54 -23.88 6.69
N PRO A 148 3.91 -23.68 5.41
CA PRO A 148 3.71 -22.40 4.75
C PRO A 148 2.22 -22.16 4.47
N PRO A 149 1.81 -20.89 4.26
CA PRO A 149 0.46 -20.57 3.83
C PRO A 149 0.22 -21.10 2.41
N LEU A 150 -0.86 -21.87 2.22
CA LEU A 150 -1.21 -22.48 0.93
C LEU A 150 -2.09 -21.60 0.03
N ARG A 151 -2.51 -20.46 0.56
CA ARG A 151 -3.29 -19.43 -0.13
C ARG A 151 -2.67 -18.07 0.16
N ASP A 152 -2.87 -17.12 -0.74
CA ASP A 152 -2.50 -15.74 -0.50
C ASP A 152 -3.48 -15.05 0.48
N ARG A 153 -3.19 -13.79 0.84
CA ARG A 153 -4.03 -13.02 1.79
C ARG A 153 -5.31 -12.46 1.17
N LEU A 154 -5.55 -12.75 -0.10
CA LEU A 154 -6.80 -12.48 -0.81
C LEU A 154 -7.67 -13.74 -0.94
N GLY A 155 -7.16 -14.90 -0.47
CA GLY A 155 -7.88 -16.17 -0.43
C GLY A 155 -7.65 -17.05 -1.66
N ASP A 156 -6.89 -16.58 -2.64
CA ASP A 156 -6.58 -17.33 -3.85
C ASP A 156 -5.49 -18.38 -3.59
N ALA A 157 -5.58 -19.51 -4.28
CA ALA A 157 -4.49 -20.48 -4.31
C ALA A 157 -3.28 -19.90 -5.05
N TRP A 158 -2.07 -20.25 -4.61
CA TRP A 158 -0.85 -19.88 -5.32
C TRP A 158 -0.83 -20.46 -6.74
N ILE A 159 -0.37 -19.65 -7.70
CA ILE A 159 0.00 -20.20 -9.01
C ILE A 159 1.38 -20.81 -8.88
N TYR A 160 1.41 -22.13 -8.77
CA TYR A 160 2.63 -22.94 -8.73
C TYR A 160 2.67 -23.85 -9.95
N GLN A 161 3.76 -23.78 -10.72
CA GLN A 161 3.96 -24.66 -11.87
C GLN A 161 5.45 -25.01 -12.01
N LEU A 162 5.73 -26.30 -12.19
CA LEU A 162 7.07 -26.78 -12.50
C LEU A 162 7.49 -26.31 -13.91
N GLN A 163 8.77 -25.98 -14.06
CA GLN A 163 9.34 -25.55 -15.34
C GLN A 163 10.41 -26.52 -15.81
N ALA A 164 10.27 -27.01 -17.04
CA ALA A 164 11.31 -27.77 -17.71
C ALA A 164 12.47 -26.86 -18.15
N PHE A 165 13.69 -27.40 -18.16
CA PHE A 165 14.80 -26.73 -18.82
C PHE A 165 14.64 -26.86 -20.34
N ARG A 166 14.82 -25.74 -21.06
CA ARG A 166 14.74 -25.76 -22.52
C ARG A 166 15.83 -26.61 -23.19
N ARG A 167 16.98 -26.77 -22.54
CA ARG A 167 18.19 -27.41 -23.12
C ARG A 167 18.69 -28.62 -22.34
N LEU A 168 18.07 -28.96 -21.21
CA LEU A 168 18.47 -30.09 -20.38
C LEU A 168 17.26 -31.01 -20.20
N ARG A 169 17.40 -32.27 -20.58
CA ARG A 169 16.40 -33.30 -20.27
C ARG A 169 16.80 -33.90 -18.93
N LEU A 170 16.02 -33.57 -17.90
CA LEU A 170 16.15 -34.15 -16.57
C LEU A 170 14.90 -34.98 -16.30
N ASP A 171 15.09 -36.07 -15.57
CA ASP A 171 14.01 -36.97 -15.18
C ASP A 171 13.10 -36.35 -14.10
N SER A 172 13.56 -35.30 -13.43
CA SER A 172 12.82 -34.59 -12.39
C SER A 172 12.89 -33.06 -12.54
N PRO A 173 11.81 -32.34 -12.19
CA PRO A 173 11.72 -30.89 -12.36
C PRO A 173 12.56 -30.14 -11.31
N GLN A 174 13.50 -29.31 -11.76
CA GLN A 174 14.40 -28.54 -10.88
C GLN A 174 14.13 -27.03 -10.87
N ARG A 175 13.03 -26.58 -11.46
CA ARG A 175 12.61 -25.18 -11.48
C ARG A 175 11.11 -25.07 -11.34
N TYR A 176 10.65 -23.96 -10.80
CA TYR A 176 9.22 -23.66 -10.68
C TYR A 176 8.94 -22.17 -10.90
N ILE A 177 7.68 -21.84 -11.09
CA ILE A 177 7.13 -20.49 -10.92
C ILE A 177 6.20 -20.49 -9.72
N LEU A 178 6.20 -19.39 -8.98
CA LEU A 178 5.34 -19.18 -7.82
C LEU A 178 4.93 -17.71 -7.73
N TYR A 179 3.63 -17.45 -7.80
CA TYR A 179 3.08 -16.09 -7.67
C TYR A 179 1.61 -16.07 -7.25
N SER A 180 1.15 -14.93 -6.73
CA SER A 180 -0.28 -14.67 -6.46
C SER A 180 -0.98 -14.22 -7.75
N ARG A 181 -2.15 -14.77 -8.03
CA ARG A 181 -2.96 -14.39 -9.19
C ARG A 181 -3.31 -12.90 -9.19
N ALA A 182 -3.69 -12.37 -8.03
CA ALA A 182 -4.16 -10.99 -7.88
C ALA A 182 -3.02 -9.94 -7.92
N ILE A 183 -1.78 -10.34 -7.64
CA ILE A 183 -0.61 -9.46 -7.71
C ILE A 183 0.10 -9.58 -9.07
N GLY A 184 0.06 -10.77 -9.68
CA GLY A 184 0.79 -11.08 -10.89
C GLY A 184 2.20 -11.57 -10.61
N ARG A 185 2.87 -12.07 -11.67
CA ARG A 185 4.09 -12.89 -11.54
C ARG A 185 5.28 -12.14 -10.93
N LYS A 186 5.82 -11.15 -11.64
CA LYS A 186 7.00 -10.39 -11.17
C LYS A 186 6.74 -9.62 -9.87
N PRO A 187 5.59 -8.93 -9.70
CA PRO A 187 5.35 -8.14 -8.49
C PRO A 187 5.08 -8.97 -7.23
N SER A 188 4.91 -10.29 -7.34
CA SER A 188 4.74 -11.17 -6.18
C SER A 188 6.04 -11.45 -5.43
N GLU A 189 7.21 -11.28 -6.06
CA GLU A 189 8.51 -11.47 -5.42
C GLU A 189 8.81 -10.28 -4.49
N LEU A 190 9.12 -10.55 -3.21
CA LEU A 190 9.32 -9.48 -2.22
C LEU A 190 10.48 -8.55 -2.60
N GLY A 191 11.63 -9.11 -2.96
CA GLY A 191 12.80 -8.32 -3.35
C GLY A 191 12.54 -7.45 -4.58
N ALA A 192 11.83 -7.98 -5.59
CA ALA A 192 11.45 -7.21 -6.77
C ALA A 192 10.48 -6.08 -6.42
N ALA A 193 9.52 -6.32 -5.52
CA ALA A 193 8.58 -5.31 -5.06
C ALA A 193 9.23 -4.22 -4.22
N LEU A 194 10.19 -4.56 -3.35
CA LEU A 194 10.94 -3.58 -2.53
C LEU A 194 11.89 -2.73 -3.36
N ALA A 195 12.36 -3.25 -4.50
CA ALA A 195 13.15 -2.49 -5.46
C ALA A 195 12.31 -1.48 -6.25
N LEU A 196 10.97 -1.61 -6.26
CA LEU A 196 10.10 -0.59 -6.84
C LEU A 196 10.14 0.67 -5.98
N ARG A 197 10.27 1.81 -6.63
CA ARG A 197 10.04 3.10 -5.99
C ARG A 197 8.53 3.39 -6.03
N PRO A 198 8.00 4.16 -5.05
CA PRO A 198 6.65 4.70 -5.14
C PRO A 198 6.44 5.32 -6.52
N PRO A 199 5.25 5.11 -7.14
CA PRO A 199 5.01 5.40 -8.54
C PRO A 199 5.40 6.83 -8.92
N ALA A 200 6.07 6.95 -10.06
CA ALA A 200 6.46 8.23 -10.66
C ALA A 200 5.27 8.92 -11.36
N THR A 201 4.08 8.30 -11.36
CA THR A 201 2.87 8.84 -11.97
C THR A 201 2.53 10.18 -11.32
N GLU A 202 2.71 11.24 -12.09
CA GLU A 202 2.35 12.58 -11.66
C GLU A 202 0.83 12.73 -11.69
N VAL A 203 0.23 12.88 -10.50
CA VAL A 203 -1.19 13.15 -10.32
C VAL A 203 -1.33 14.52 -9.67
N SER A 204 -2.01 15.45 -10.35
CA SER A 204 -2.32 16.77 -9.79
C SER A 204 -3.82 16.87 -9.50
N PHE A 205 -4.17 17.37 -8.33
CA PHE A 205 -5.54 17.57 -7.88
C PHE A 205 -6.09 18.90 -8.43
N VAL A 206 -7.01 18.88 -9.39
CA VAL A 206 -7.46 20.10 -10.08
C VAL A 206 -8.51 20.85 -9.26
N ARG A 207 -9.57 20.17 -8.82
CA ARG A 207 -10.61 20.77 -7.99
C ARG A 207 -11.42 19.73 -7.22
N ARG A 208 -11.97 20.14 -6.08
CA ARG A 208 -13.00 19.38 -5.35
C ARG A 208 -14.35 19.62 -6.03
N GLY A 209 -15.09 18.55 -6.32
CA GLY A 209 -16.48 18.65 -6.73
C GLY A 209 -17.40 18.91 -5.54
N THR A 210 -18.51 19.60 -5.78
CA THR A 210 -19.56 19.83 -4.79
C THR A 210 -20.53 18.65 -4.78
N GLY A 211 -20.46 17.78 -3.77
CA GLY A 211 -21.35 16.62 -3.65
C GLY A 211 -20.87 15.58 -2.63
N ALA A 212 -21.79 14.69 -2.25
CA ALA A 212 -21.52 13.47 -1.49
C ALA A 212 -21.97 12.27 -2.35
N PRO A 213 -21.11 11.26 -2.61
CA PRO A 213 -19.72 11.11 -2.14
C PRO A 213 -18.77 12.18 -2.69
N ALA A 214 -17.63 12.37 -2.02
CA ALA A 214 -16.67 13.40 -2.41
C ALA A 214 -16.14 13.14 -3.83
N MET A 215 -16.03 14.20 -4.63
CA MET A 215 -15.51 14.12 -5.99
C MET A 215 -14.23 14.92 -6.12
N ALA A 216 -13.28 14.42 -6.89
CA ALA A 216 -12.06 15.11 -7.26
C ALA A 216 -11.92 15.11 -8.78
N GLN A 217 -11.69 16.28 -9.35
CA GLN A 217 -11.12 16.36 -10.69
C GLN A 217 -9.60 16.27 -10.55
N VAL A 218 -8.98 15.32 -11.25
CA VAL A 218 -7.54 15.10 -11.23
C VAL A 218 -6.98 15.05 -12.64
N ARG A 219 -5.71 15.38 -12.78
CA ARG A 219 -4.94 15.20 -14.01
C ARG A 219 -3.86 14.17 -13.77
N ILE A 220 -3.78 13.18 -14.65
CA ILE A 220 -2.87 12.03 -14.54
C ILE A 220 -1.90 12.06 -15.71
N GLY A 221 -0.60 12.05 -15.42
CA GLY A 221 0.46 12.10 -16.43
C GLY A 221 1.03 13.50 -16.70
N GLY A 222 0.99 14.41 -15.71
CA GLY A 222 1.63 15.72 -15.80
C GLY A 222 0.91 16.72 -16.73
N ALA A 223 1.64 17.72 -17.26
CA ALA A 223 1.07 18.88 -17.98
C ALA A 223 0.30 18.55 -19.27
N GLY A 224 0.55 17.38 -19.90
CA GLY A 224 -0.22 16.84 -21.04
C GLY A 224 -1.15 15.69 -20.67
N GLY A 225 -1.34 15.44 -19.36
CA GLY A 225 -2.05 14.30 -18.84
C GLY A 225 -3.56 14.36 -19.03
N ARG A 226 -4.22 13.20 -18.90
CA ARG A 226 -5.68 13.10 -18.99
C ARG A 226 -6.32 13.67 -17.74
N THR A 227 -7.28 14.57 -17.91
CA THR A 227 -8.16 15.01 -16.83
C THR A 227 -9.31 14.02 -16.65
N ALA A 228 -9.56 13.61 -15.41
CA ALA A 228 -10.67 12.74 -15.05
C ALA A 228 -11.36 13.29 -13.80
N THR A 229 -12.68 13.16 -13.75
CA THR A 229 -13.46 13.40 -12.53
C THR A 229 -13.76 12.05 -11.90
N ILE A 230 -13.46 11.92 -10.61
CA ILE A 230 -13.58 10.65 -9.92
C ILE A 230 -14.23 10.85 -8.54
N GLN A 231 -15.11 9.93 -8.18
CA GLN A 231 -15.73 9.86 -6.86
C GLN A 231 -14.87 9.05 -5.91
N GLU A 232 -14.90 9.35 -4.61
CA GLU A 232 -14.21 8.58 -3.57
C GLU A 232 -14.60 7.11 -3.65
N GLY A 233 -13.62 6.21 -3.62
CA GLY A 233 -13.79 4.77 -3.91
C GLY A 233 -13.77 4.40 -5.40
N GLY A 234 -13.80 5.37 -6.32
CA GLY A 234 -13.67 5.15 -7.75
C GLY A 234 -12.23 4.92 -8.20
N ARG A 235 -12.06 4.24 -9.35
CA ARG A 235 -10.75 3.98 -9.97
C ARG A 235 -10.59 4.63 -11.35
N VAL A 236 -9.39 5.12 -11.63
CA VAL A 236 -8.99 5.66 -12.92
C VAL A 236 -7.52 5.35 -13.19
N GLY A 237 -7.20 4.79 -14.37
CA GLY A 237 -5.81 4.50 -14.74
C GLY A 237 -5.06 3.63 -13.72
N GLY A 238 -5.75 2.69 -13.06
CA GLY A 238 -5.19 1.85 -12.00
C GLY A 238 -5.21 2.47 -10.60
N LEU A 239 -5.42 3.79 -10.48
CA LEU A 239 -5.42 4.51 -9.22
C LEU A 239 -6.82 4.54 -8.59
N LEU A 240 -6.92 4.12 -7.34
CA LEU A 240 -8.10 4.27 -6.48
C LEU A 240 -8.06 5.63 -5.78
N PHE A 241 -9.12 6.42 -5.88
CA PHE A 241 -9.28 7.65 -5.09
C PHE A 241 -9.75 7.30 -3.69
N ALA A 242 -8.84 7.41 -2.72
CA ALA A 242 -9.03 6.87 -1.38
C ALA A 242 -9.61 7.90 -0.39
N ALA A 243 -9.17 9.15 -0.46
CA ALA A 243 -9.64 10.22 0.41
C ALA A 243 -9.31 11.60 -0.15
N ILE A 244 -10.01 12.62 0.34
CA ILE A 244 -9.69 14.03 0.11
C ILE A 244 -9.67 14.76 1.44
N ASP A 245 -8.71 15.66 1.58
CA ASP A 245 -8.59 16.56 2.73
C ASP A 245 -9.82 17.46 2.88
N SER A 246 -10.14 17.76 4.14
CA SER A 246 -11.34 18.53 4.50
C SER A 246 -11.34 19.93 3.88
N GLY A 247 -10.18 20.55 3.73
CA GLY A 247 -9.96 21.84 3.07
C GLY A 247 -9.71 21.76 1.55
N GLY A 248 -9.74 20.57 0.95
CA GLY A 248 -9.45 20.37 -0.47
C GLY A 248 -7.99 20.64 -0.86
N ARG A 249 -7.04 20.52 0.08
CA ARG A 249 -5.61 20.80 -0.13
C ARG A 249 -4.85 19.65 -0.76
N PHE A 250 -5.37 18.43 -0.67
CA PHE A 250 -4.82 17.27 -1.36
C PHE A 250 -5.88 16.19 -1.55
N ALA A 251 -5.62 15.30 -2.51
CA ALA A 251 -6.34 14.05 -2.70
C ALA A 251 -5.37 12.88 -2.59
N LEU A 252 -5.78 11.83 -1.86
CA LEU A 252 -4.99 10.63 -1.64
C LEU A 252 -5.47 9.52 -2.57
N PHE A 253 -4.52 8.90 -3.26
CA PHE A 253 -4.73 7.79 -4.19
C PHE A 253 -3.90 6.58 -3.79
N SER A 254 -4.32 5.40 -4.23
CA SER A 254 -3.57 4.14 -4.10
C SER A 254 -3.49 3.43 -5.44
N ASP A 255 -2.33 2.87 -5.78
CA ASP A 255 -2.16 1.91 -6.89
C ASP A 255 -2.22 0.45 -6.42
N ASP A 256 -2.73 0.23 -5.20
CA ASP A 256 -2.76 -1.01 -4.42
C ASP A 256 -1.43 -1.40 -3.76
N ASP A 257 -0.29 -0.88 -4.18
CA ASP A 257 1.01 -1.18 -3.56
C ASP A 257 1.63 0.03 -2.83
N PHE A 258 1.31 1.24 -3.29
CA PHE A 258 1.81 2.51 -2.81
C PHE A 258 0.73 3.59 -2.77
N TRP A 259 0.93 4.56 -1.87
CA TRP A 259 0.13 5.78 -1.83
C TRP A 259 0.66 6.82 -2.82
N LEU A 260 -0.23 7.68 -3.31
CA LEU A 260 0.09 8.89 -4.04
C LEU A 260 -0.75 10.04 -3.48
N VAL A 261 -0.10 11.15 -3.13
CA VAL A 261 -0.80 12.39 -2.78
C VAL A 261 -0.76 13.33 -3.98
N ALA A 262 -1.95 13.64 -4.48
CA ALA A 262 -2.16 14.66 -5.50
C ALA A 262 -2.38 16.02 -4.82
N LEU A 263 -1.46 16.94 -5.05
CA LEU A 263 -1.57 18.33 -4.61
C LEU A 263 -2.22 19.19 -5.71
N PRO A 264 -2.83 20.33 -5.37
CA PRO A 264 -3.24 21.34 -6.32
C PRO A 264 -2.13 21.63 -7.34
N PRO A 265 -2.44 21.80 -8.64
CA PRO A 265 -1.47 22.35 -9.57
C PRO A 265 -1.01 23.67 -8.97
N GLY A 266 0.28 23.80 -8.69
CA GLY A 266 0.79 24.96 -7.98
C GLY A 266 0.29 26.25 -8.64
N GLU A 267 -0.19 27.20 -7.83
CA GLU A 267 0.15 28.58 -8.13
C GLU A 267 1.66 28.58 -8.36
N GLY A 268 2.07 28.87 -9.59
CA GLY A 268 3.41 28.58 -10.05
C GLY A 268 4.45 29.14 -9.08
N ARG A 269 5.58 28.42 -9.01
CA ARG A 269 6.89 29.03 -8.72
C ARG A 269 6.89 30.51 -9.12
N ARG A 270 7.06 31.38 -8.13
CA ARG A 270 7.80 32.62 -8.31
C ARG A 270 9.03 32.51 -7.44
#